data_AF-A0A3E0WWX0-F1
#
_entry.id   AF-A0A3E0WWX0-F1
#
_cell.length_a   1.000
_cell.length_b   1.000
_cell.length_c   1.000
_cell.angle_alpha   90.00
_cell.angle_beta   90.00
_cell.angle_gamma   90.00
#
_symmetry.space_group_name_H-M   'P 1'
#
loop_
_entity.id
_entity.type
_entity.pdbx_description
1 polymer ?
#
loop_
_entity_poly.entity_id
_entity_poly.type
_entity_poly.pdbx_seq_one_letter_code
_entity_poly.pdbx_strand_id
1 'polypeptide(L)'
;MLRTTLLLCLGLLIAVTATTPIAATEPVPPDPTVRAEREAYRQDMAEQIANWRQRVRALAEQAEEQPEEFEEVHVIAVTNAWRQLNEDFESLEQAPAPIWDAAREEVDDAYAALVTAWEIATADQEQAQR
;
A
#
# COMPACT_ATOMS: atom_id res chain seq x y z
N MET A 1 -42.18 -38.12 49.66
CA MET A 1 -42.09 -38.18 48.20
C MET A 1 -42.01 -36.77 47.66
N LEU A 2 -41.05 -36.51 46.74
CA LEU A 2 -41.02 -35.50 45.65
C LEU A 2 -41.66 -34.12 45.88
N ARG A 3 -41.14 -32.96 45.46
CA ARG A 3 -39.94 -32.50 44.73
C ARG A 3 -40.12 -30.97 44.65
N THR A 4 -39.03 -30.21 44.78
CA THR A 4 -38.66 -29.01 43.97
C THR A 4 -39.75 -27.99 43.60
N THR A 5 -39.64 -26.68 43.88
CA THR A 5 -38.83 -25.64 43.15
C THR A 5 -39.24 -24.29 43.78
N LEU A 6 -38.47 -23.53 44.57
CA LEU A 6 -37.29 -22.67 44.36
C LEU A 6 -37.39 -21.63 43.23
N LEU A 7 -37.44 -20.33 43.59
CA LEU A 7 -37.01 -19.11 42.86
C LEU A 7 -37.65 -17.91 43.62
N LEU A 8 -37.05 -17.31 44.65
CA LEU A 8 -35.85 -16.45 44.68
C LEU A 8 -35.91 -15.30 43.66
N CYS A 9 -36.82 -14.34 43.90
CA CYS A 9 -36.76 -13.01 43.30
C CYS A 9 -35.65 -12.20 43.98
N LEU A 10 -34.41 -12.42 43.55
CA LEU A 10 -33.27 -11.58 43.89
C LEU A 10 -33.25 -10.38 42.93
N GLY A 11 -33.09 -9.18 43.48
CA GLY A 11 -33.27 -7.93 42.77
C GLY A 11 -32.20 -7.59 41.73
N LEU A 12 -32.49 -6.54 40.97
CA LEU A 12 -31.47 -5.69 40.38
C LEU A 12 -32.05 -4.28 40.26
N LEU A 13 -31.47 -3.33 41.02
CA LEU A 13 -31.64 -1.90 40.76
C LEU A 13 -31.17 -1.63 39.33
N ILE A 14 -32.09 -1.27 38.45
CA ILE A 14 -31.74 -0.66 37.17
C ILE A 14 -31.46 0.81 37.47
N ALA A 15 -30.19 1.14 37.70
CA ALA A 15 -29.73 2.51 37.59
C ALA A 15 -29.92 2.91 36.12
N VAL A 16 -30.89 3.79 35.86
CA VAL A 16 -31.05 4.45 34.57
C VAL A 16 -29.85 5.37 34.38
N THR A 17 -28.78 4.86 33.77
CA THR A 17 -27.79 5.74 33.16
C THR A 17 -28.46 6.32 31.93
N ALA A 18 -28.75 7.62 31.96
CA ALA A 18 -29.09 8.36 30.76
C ALA A 18 -27.91 8.20 29.80
N THR A 19 -28.05 7.31 28.81
CA THR A 19 -27.13 7.22 27.69
C THR A 19 -27.34 8.49 26.90
N THR A 20 -26.51 9.50 27.15
CA THR A 20 -26.37 10.62 26.23
C THR A 20 -26.09 10.00 24.86
N PRO A 21 -26.91 10.21 23.83
CA PRO A 21 -26.52 9.77 22.50
C PRO A 21 -25.20 10.49 22.21
N ILE A 22 -24.13 9.72 22.06
CA ILE A 22 -22.93 10.23 21.40
C ILE A 22 -23.45 10.56 20.02
N ALA A 23 -23.69 11.85 19.76
CA ALA A 23 -23.98 12.32 18.42
C ALA A 23 -22.86 11.75 17.56
N ALA A 24 -23.22 10.84 16.65
CA ALA A 24 -22.29 10.34 15.65
C ALA A 24 -21.71 11.59 15.01
N THR A 25 -20.46 11.90 15.34
CA THR A 25 -19.79 13.04 14.75
C THR A 25 -19.59 12.59 13.32
N GLU A 26 -20.44 13.10 12.41
CA GLU A 26 -20.29 12.80 11.00
C GLU A 26 -18.82 13.09 10.66
N PRO A 27 -18.11 12.15 10.02
CA PRO A 27 -16.72 12.38 9.65
C PRO A 27 -16.71 13.65 8.81
N VAL A 28 -16.02 14.68 9.29
CA VAL A 28 -15.86 15.93 8.55
C VAL A 28 -15.28 15.54 7.19
N PRO A 29 -15.98 15.85 6.08
CA PRO A 29 -15.46 15.49 4.77
C PRO A 29 -14.08 16.13 4.62
N PRO A 30 -13.09 15.39 4.09
CA PRO A 30 -11.75 15.94 3.91
C PRO A 30 -11.84 17.21 3.07
N ASP A 31 -11.04 18.21 3.44
CA ASP A 31 -10.89 19.46 2.71
C ASP A 31 -10.79 19.18 1.20
N PRO A 32 -11.60 19.83 0.35
CA PRO A 32 -11.58 19.60 -1.10
C PRO A 32 -10.19 19.76 -1.71
N THR A 33 -9.32 20.59 -1.12
CA THR A 33 -7.92 20.78 -1.50
C THR A 33 -7.12 19.50 -1.26
N VAL A 34 -7.22 18.93 -0.05
CA VAL A 34 -6.56 17.67 0.32
C VAL A 34 -7.06 16.52 -0.55
N ARG A 35 -8.35 16.50 -0.91
CA ARG A 35 -8.88 15.50 -1.84
C ARG A 35 -8.25 15.61 -3.23
N ALA A 36 -8.10 16.83 -3.76
CA ALA A 36 -7.51 17.07 -5.07
C ALA A 36 -6.02 16.70 -5.10
N GLU A 37 -5.27 17.03 -4.05
CA GLU A 37 -3.85 16.67 -3.92
C GLU A 37 -3.65 15.15 -3.92
N ARG A 38 -4.46 14.42 -3.16
CA ARG A 38 -4.39 12.95 -3.10
C ARG A 38 -4.72 12.30 -4.44
N GLU A 39 -5.69 12.84 -5.16
CA GLU A 39 -6.04 12.38 -6.49
C GLU A 39 -4.93 12.67 -7.51
N ALA A 40 -4.35 13.87 -7.47
CA ALA A 40 -3.23 14.24 -8.33
C ALA A 40 -2.02 13.31 -8.11
N TYR A 41 -1.69 13.00 -6.85
CA TYR A 41 -0.65 12.04 -6.52
C TYR A 41 -0.93 10.65 -7.11
N ARG A 42 -2.16 10.14 -6.96
CA ARG A 42 -2.52 8.82 -7.51
C ARG A 42 -2.39 8.77 -9.02
N GLN A 43 -2.82 9.82 -9.72
CA GLN A 43 -2.72 9.91 -11.17
C GLN A 43 -1.27 9.93 -11.64
N ASP A 44 -0.43 10.75 -11.01
CA ASP A 44 1.01 10.82 -11.29
C ASP A 44 1.68 9.47 -11.07
N MET A 45 1.46 8.85 -9.90
CA MET A 45 2.06 7.55 -9.60
C MET A 45 1.55 6.44 -10.52
N ALA A 46 0.27 6.44 -10.91
CA ALA A 46 -0.26 5.49 -11.88
C ALA A 46 0.43 5.62 -13.26
N GLU A 47 0.73 6.84 -13.70
CA GLU A 47 1.50 7.09 -14.92
C GLU A 47 2.93 6.55 -14.78
N GLN A 48 3.57 6.81 -13.64
CA GLN A 48 4.92 6.31 -13.35
C GLN A 48 4.99 4.77 -13.32
N ILE A 49 3.99 4.12 -12.71
CA ILE A 49 3.85 2.66 -12.70
C ILE A 49 3.67 2.14 -14.13
N ALA A 50 2.83 2.78 -14.95
CA ALA A 50 2.66 2.38 -16.35
C ALA A 50 3.99 2.45 -17.14
N ASN A 51 4.79 3.50 -16.91
CA ASN A 51 6.12 3.65 -17.51
C ASN A 51 7.10 2.57 -17.03
N TRP A 52 7.12 2.29 -15.72
CA TRP A 52 7.97 1.24 -15.15
C TRP A 52 7.64 -0.15 -15.66
N ARG A 53 6.36 -0.46 -15.86
CA ARG A 53 5.94 -1.75 -16.42
C ARG A 53 6.62 -2.06 -17.75
N GLN A 54 6.75 -1.07 -18.63
CA GLN A 54 7.41 -1.24 -19.93
C GLN A 54 8.92 -1.47 -19.76
N ARG A 55 9.56 -0.71 -18.87
CA ARG A 55 11.00 -0.80 -18.59
C ARG A 55 11.39 -2.15 -17.99
N VAL A 56 10.68 -2.60 -16.96
CA VAL A 56 10.94 -3.88 -16.28
C VAL A 56 10.75 -5.05 -17.24
N ARG A 57 9.71 -4.99 -18.09
CA ARG A 57 9.51 -5.99 -19.13
C ARG A 57 10.67 -6.03 -20.13
N ALA A 58 11.10 -4.88 -20.62
CA ALA A 58 12.22 -4.80 -21.56
C ALA A 58 13.53 -5.33 -20.94
N LEU A 59 13.78 -5.03 -19.66
CA LEU A 59 14.92 -5.57 -18.93
C LEU A 59 14.87 -7.10 -18.86
N ALA A 60 13.71 -7.68 -18.53
CA ALA A 60 13.56 -9.13 -18.46
C ALA A 60 13.76 -9.80 -19.83
N GLU A 61 13.23 -9.20 -20.90
CA GLU A 61 13.43 -9.67 -22.28
C GLU A 61 14.92 -9.61 -22.67
N GLN A 62 15.61 -8.50 -22.37
CA GLN A 62 17.04 -8.36 -22.64
C GLN A 62 17.91 -9.34 -21.83
N ALA A 63 17.57 -9.59 -20.57
CA ALA A 63 18.28 -10.56 -19.73
C ALA A 63 18.09 -12.01 -20.19
N GLU A 64 16.96 -12.33 -20.83
CA GLU A 64 16.74 -13.64 -21.46
C GLU A 64 17.56 -13.79 -22.77
N GLU A 65 17.64 -12.71 -23.56
CA GLU A 65 18.39 -12.70 -24.82
C GLU A 65 19.91 -12.68 -24.61
N GLN A 66 20.39 -11.99 -23.57
CA GLN A 66 21.81 -11.74 -23.30
C GLN A 66 22.15 -11.98 -21.82
N PRO A 67 22.05 -13.23 -21.33
CA PRO A 67 22.20 -13.54 -19.91
C PRO A 67 23.60 -13.23 -19.35
N GLU A 68 24.63 -13.13 -20.20
CA GLU A 68 25.98 -12.73 -19.80
C GLU A 68 26.15 -11.23 -19.54
N GLU A 69 25.23 -10.38 -20.04
CA GLU A 69 25.27 -8.92 -19.84
C GLU A 69 24.59 -8.49 -18.54
N PHE A 70 23.85 -9.39 -17.89
CA PHE A 70 23.08 -9.10 -16.70
C PHE A 70 23.39 -10.08 -15.59
N GLU A 71 23.70 -9.56 -14.40
CA GLU A 71 23.70 -10.41 -13.21
C GLU A 71 22.25 -10.76 -12.84
N GLU A 72 21.93 -12.06 -12.78
CA GLU A 72 20.59 -12.57 -12.44
C GLU A 72 20.04 -11.94 -11.15
N VAL A 73 20.92 -11.72 -10.16
CA VAL A 73 20.56 -11.09 -8.88
C VAL A 73 20.00 -9.67 -9.05
N HIS A 74 20.52 -8.89 -10.01
CA HIS A 74 20.07 -7.53 -10.27
C HIS A 74 18.71 -7.51 -10.99
N VAL A 75 18.49 -8.42 -11.95
CA VAL A 75 17.19 -8.57 -12.63
C VAL A 75 16.09 -8.98 -11.65
N ILE A 76 16.41 -9.92 -10.74
CA ILE A 76 15.51 -10.33 -9.66
C ILE A 76 15.23 -9.16 -8.71
N ALA A 77 16.24 -8.35 -8.36
CA ALA A 77 16.06 -7.18 -7.49
C ALA A 77 15.09 -6.15 -8.11
N VAL A 78 15.25 -5.82 -9.39
CA VAL A 78 14.32 -4.93 -10.11
C VAL A 78 12.91 -5.50 -10.13
N THR A 79 12.76 -6.78 -10.44
CA THR A 79 11.44 -7.44 -10.50
C THR A 79 10.74 -7.44 -9.14
N ASN A 80 11.49 -7.69 -8.06
CA ASN A 80 10.95 -7.66 -6.69
C ASN A 80 10.56 -6.25 -6.25
N ALA A 81 11.41 -5.24 -6.52
CA ALA A 81 11.10 -3.86 -6.20
C ALA A 81 9.89 -3.34 -7.00
N TRP A 82 9.77 -3.75 -8.26
CA TRP A 82 8.60 -3.47 -9.09
C TRP A 82 7.32 -4.07 -8.50
N ARG A 83 7.37 -5.34 -8.08
CA ARG A 83 6.23 -5.99 -7.42
C ARG A 83 5.83 -5.24 -6.13
N GLN A 84 6.81 -4.88 -5.30
CA GLN A 84 6.58 -4.13 -4.06
C GLN A 84 5.88 -2.79 -4.33
N LEU A 85 6.36 -2.01 -5.31
CA LEU A 85 5.73 -0.75 -5.70
C LEU A 85 4.26 -0.92 -6.11
N ASN A 86 3.92 -1.99 -6.84
CA ASN A 86 2.52 -2.24 -7.21
C ASN A 86 1.66 -2.59 -5.99
N GLU A 87 2.17 -3.43 -5.10
CA GLU A 87 1.46 -3.82 -3.86
C GLU A 87 1.19 -2.60 -2.97
N ASP A 88 2.20 -1.73 -2.79
CA ASP A 88 2.08 -0.53 -1.97
C ASP A 88 1.14 0.50 -2.62
N PHE A 89 1.17 0.62 -3.95
CA PHE A 89 0.26 1.49 -4.67
C PHE A 89 -1.21 1.02 -4.58
N GLU A 90 -1.46 -0.29 -4.75
CA GLU A 90 -2.80 -0.88 -4.56
C GLU A 90 -3.32 -0.67 -3.13
N SER A 91 -2.42 -0.71 -2.13
CA SER A 91 -2.73 -0.39 -0.73
C SER A 91 -3.12 1.08 -0.56
N LEU A 92 -2.34 2.00 -1.15
CA LEU A 92 -2.62 3.44 -1.12
C LEU A 92 -3.96 3.82 -1.78
N GLU A 93 -4.35 3.14 -2.86
CA GLU A 93 -5.65 3.36 -3.51
C GLU A 93 -6.81 3.08 -2.55
N GLN A 94 -6.64 2.12 -1.64
CA GLN A 94 -7.62 1.70 -0.64
C GLN A 94 -7.45 2.43 0.71
N ALA A 95 -6.36 3.18 0.90
CA ALA A 95 -6.03 3.81 2.17
C ALA A 95 -7.06 4.88 2.58
N PRO A 96 -7.71 4.75 3.76
CA PRO A 96 -8.58 5.78 4.29
C PRO A 96 -7.76 7.01 4.72
N ALA A 97 -8.43 8.14 4.84
CA ALA A 97 -7.79 9.42 5.12
C ALA A 97 -6.80 9.47 6.30
N PRO A 98 -7.03 8.78 7.44
CA PRO A 98 -6.11 8.82 8.59
C PRO A 98 -4.76 8.12 8.38
N ILE A 99 -4.65 7.20 7.42
CA ILE A 99 -3.40 6.45 7.15
C ILE A 99 -2.82 6.75 5.77
N TRP A 100 -3.45 7.67 5.02
CA TRP A 100 -3.08 7.96 3.65
C TRP A 100 -1.63 8.47 3.53
N ASP A 101 -1.19 9.33 4.44
CA ASP A 101 0.17 9.89 4.37
C ASP A 101 1.24 8.81 4.61
N ALA A 102 0.99 7.86 5.51
CA ALA A 102 1.89 6.73 5.74
C ALA A 102 1.91 5.77 4.54
N ALA A 103 0.74 5.46 3.97
CA ALA A 103 0.66 4.63 2.76
C ALA A 103 1.34 5.31 1.55
N ARG A 104 1.31 6.65 1.49
CA ARG A 104 2.03 7.40 0.46
C ARG A 104 3.54 7.25 0.65
N GLU A 105 4.03 7.40 1.87
CA GLU A 105 5.44 7.24 2.21
C GLU A 105 5.95 5.85 1.82
N GLU A 106 5.17 4.79 2.08
CA GLU A 106 5.49 3.43 1.63
C GLU A 106 5.64 3.32 0.10
N VAL A 107 4.75 3.96 -0.67
CA VAL A 107 4.85 4.02 -2.14
C VAL A 107 6.08 4.80 -2.60
N ASP A 108 6.36 5.95 -1.98
CA ASP A 108 7.53 6.78 -2.30
C ASP A 108 8.84 6.01 -2.04
N ASP A 109 8.92 5.27 -0.92
CA ASP A 109 10.06 4.42 -0.58
C ASP A 109 10.23 3.23 -1.55
N ALA A 110 9.13 2.56 -1.89
CA ALA A 110 9.15 1.46 -2.86
C ALA A 110 9.57 1.94 -4.26
N TYR A 111 9.13 3.13 -4.65
CA TYR A 111 9.54 3.77 -5.90
C TYR A 111 11.04 4.06 -5.90
N ALA A 112 11.57 4.64 -4.82
CA ALA A 112 13.01 4.91 -4.69
C ALA A 112 13.85 3.62 -4.72
N ALA A 113 13.35 2.55 -4.09
CA ALA A 113 14.00 1.23 -4.13
C ALA A 113 14.04 0.65 -5.55
N LEU A 114 12.94 0.79 -6.33
CA LEU A 114 12.90 0.37 -7.73
C LEU A 114 13.88 1.16 -8.61
N VAL A 115 13.93 2.49 -8.45
CA VAL A 115 14.89 3.34 -9.16
C VAL A 115 16.32 2.88 -8.87
N THR A 116 16.65 2.66 -7.61
CA THR A 116 17.99 2.20 -7.19
C THR A 116 18.33 0.83 -7.77
N ALA A 117 17.42 -0.14 -7.70
CA ALA A 117 17.62 -1.46 -8.26
C ALA A 117 17.85 -1.41 -9.78
N TRP A 118 17.13 -0.53 -10.49
CA TRP A 118 17.29 -0.33 -11.93
C TRP A 118 18.66 0.26 -12.27
N GLU A 119 19.09 1.29 -11.56
CA GLU A 119 20.42 1.89 -11.77
C GLU A 119 21.53 0.86 -11.60
N ILE A 120 21.44 0.01 -10.58
CA ILE A 120 22.39 -1.09 -10.38
C ILE A 120 22.34 -2.08 -11.55
N ALA A 121 21.15 -2.56 -11.93
CA ALA A 121 21.00 -3.56 -12.99
C ALA A 121 21.48 -3.08 -14.37
N THR A 122 21.40 -1.78 -14.64
CA THR A 122 21.78 -1.19 -15.93
C THR A 122 23.20 -0.62 -15.96
N ALA A 123 23.82 -0.39 -14.80
CA ALA A 123 25.21 0.04 -14.73
C ALA A 123 26.18 -0.97 -15.36
N ASP A 124 25.88 -2.27 -15.23
CA ASP A 124 26.69 -3.35 -15.78
C ASP A 124 26.64 -3.38 -17.32
N GLN A 125 25.48 -3.10 -17.92
CA GLN A 125 25.32 -2.98 -19.38
C GLN A 125 26.13 -1.80 -19.96
N GLU A 126 26.10 -0.63 -19.30
CA GLU A 126 26.84 0.54 -19.80
C GLU A 126 28.36 0.33 -19.79
N GLN A 127 28.86 -0.57 -18.93
CA GLN A 127 30.27 -0.95 -18.89
C GLN A 127 30.62 -1.99 -19.96
N ALA A 128 29.73 -2.95 -20.21
CA ALA A 128 29.94 -3.98 -21.24
C ALA A 128 29.96 -3.43 -22.68
N GLN A 129 29.33 -2.28 -22.92
CA GLN A 129 29.26 -1.65 -24.25
C GLN A 129 30.44 -0.69 -24.58
N ARG A 130 31.43 -0.54 -23.69
CA ARG A 130 32.62 0.32 -23.89
C ARG A 130 33.86 -0.47 -24.26
#